data_AF-A0A6H2NPT1-F1
#
_entry.id   AF-A0A6H2NPT1-F1
#
_cell.length_a   1.000
_cell.length_b   1.000
_cell.length_c   1.000
_cell.angle_alpha   90.00
_cell.angle_beta   90.00
_cell.angle_gamma   90.00
#
_symmetry.space_group_name_H-M   'P 1'
#
loop_
_entity.id
_entity.type
_entity.pdbx_description
1 polymer ?
#
loop_
_entity_poly.entity_id
_entity_poly.type
_entity_poly.pdbx_seq_one_letter_code
_entity_poly.pdbx_strand_id
1 'polypeptide(L)'
;MFEGAEGAKAKVLIYETALDWVLTQQRPDWLNRDIAELDTESLRRILMEAGLCVVQSGMEFARIGAIEQRLQQDSAAKQFLETAQKKLATDETPLRNALAAFYMQSGRQGEGSIEFVHKSFGEFLCAERIVKSLIDWCQPGRNREYDIQDAEFCWGVYDLLGCHVLTPEILELVLQLLMQHKSLATEKLFNRLYGFYQDWENSLFIESLTENFPLRKQHQLEAFSGSPREKLGIMNIDVFAGLNSLALILSIKNLKNVEYPRFYPFGDPEKLKNKDWTYLSFLRLINYSLCTSPTALIKIVGPHLKGIDISRQHLESANLSFLNLENANLRDSNLFAANLANTNLRYADFTGAKLEGIYWNKETNWDGVIGLDSAIGVPEVLKHQLGLNP
;
A
#
# COMPACT_ATOMS: atom_id res chain seq x y z
N MET A 1 -22.00 -0.35 21.88
CA MET A 1 -20.93 0.32 21.11
C MET A 1 -20.39 -0.56 19.98
N PHE A 2 -20.22 -1.87 20.16
CA PHE A 2 -19.65 -2.79 19.14
C PHE A 2 -20.68 -3.67 18.41
N GLU A 3 -21.97 -3.38 18.54
CA GLU A 3 -23.03 -4.21 17.95
C GLU A 3 -22.99 -4.08 16.41
N GLY A 4 -22.72 -5.18 15.71
CA GLY A 4 -22.64 -5.23 14.24
C GLY A 4 -21.31 -4.77 13.61
N ALA A 5 -20.24 -4.63 14.39
CA ALA A 5 -18.89 -4.41 13.86
C ALA A 5 -18.11 -5.75 13.83
N GLU A 6 -17.80 -6.25 12.64
CA GLU A 6 -16.97 -7.46 12.45
C GLU A 6 -15.65 -7.10 11.75
N GLY A 7 -14.59 -7.88 12.00
CA GLY A 7 -13.29 -7.75 11.33
C GLY A 7 -12.61 -6.38 11.51
N ALA A 8 -12.14 -5.79 10.41
CA ALA A 8 -11.42 -4.51 10.40
C ALA A 8 -12.25 -3.34 10.94
N LYS A 9 -13.58 -3.33 10.74
CA LYS A 9 -14.49 -2.29 11.24
C LYS A 9 -14.50 -2.22 12.77
N ALA A 10 -14.46 -3.38 13.43
CA ALA A 10 -14.35 -3.44 14.90
C ALA A 10 -13.00 -2.92 15.38
N LYS A 11 -11.90 -3.32 14.70
CA LYS A 11 -10.54 -2.85 15.03
C LYS A 11 -10.43 -1.33 14.94
N VAL A 12 -10.88 -0.72 13.84
CA VAL A 12 -10.89 0.74 13.67
C VAL A 12 -11.67 1.40 14.80
N LEU A 13 -12.90 0.94 15.08
CA LEU A 13 -13.71 1.53 16.15
C LEU A 13 -13.04 1.42 17.53
N ILE A 14 -12.41 0.29 17.85
CA ILE A 14 -11.69 0.09 19.11
C ILE A 14 -10.52 1.07 19.21
N TYR A 15 -9.68 1.16 18.17
CA TYR A 15 -8.49 2.00 18.19
C TYR A 15 -8.82 3.49 18.16
N GLU A 16 -9.81 3.92 17.37
CA GLU A 16 -10.31 5.29 17.38
C GLU A 16 -10.85 5.67 18.76
N THR A 17 -11.71 4.82 19.34
CA THR A 17 -12.29 5.09 20.67
C THR A 17 -11.21 5.14 21.75
N ALA A 18 -10.24 4.23 21.72
CA ALA A 18 -9.14 4.22 22.66
C ALA A 18 -8.26 5.46 22.51
N LEU A 19 -7.89 5.82 21.28
CA LEU A 19 -7.07 7.00 20.99
C LEU A 19 -7.77 8.28 21.41
N ASP A 20 -9.05 8.46 21.07
CA ASP A 20 -9.85 9.62 21.46
C ASP A 20 -10.00 9.70 22.99
N TRP A 21 -10.19 8.56 23.67
CA TRP A 21 -10.25 8.53 25.13
C TRP A 21 -8.93 8.95 25.78
N VAL A 22 -7.79 8.45 25.30
CA VAL A 22 -6.48 8.87 25.80
C VAL A 22 -6.26 10.36 25.53
N LEU A 23 -6.60 10.83 24.32
CA LEU A 23 -6.39 12.20 23.91
C LEU A 23 -7.29 13.20 24.65
N THR A 24 -8.51 12.82 25.06
CA THR A 24 -9.50 13.77 25.60
C THR A 24 -9.85 13.56 27.06
N GLN A 25 -9.79 12.32 27.57
CA GLN A 25 -10.25 11.97 28.93
C GLN A 25 -9.12 11.56 29.86
N GLN A 26 -8.09 10.88 29.35
CA GLN A 26 -6.98 10.39 30.17
C GLN A 26 -5.82 11.41 30.23
N ARG A 27 -6.08 12.55 30.88
CA ARG A 27 -5.07 13.58 31.19
C ARG A 27 -4.96 13.78 32.72
N PRO A 28 -4.44 12.82 33.51
CA PRO A 28 -4.26 13.04 34.94
C PRO A 28 -3.26 14.19 35.17
N ASP A 29 -3.66 15.21 35.93
CA ASP A 29 -2.85 16.38 36.29
C ASP A 29 -1.50 16.05 36.96
N TRP A 30 -1.31 14.82 37.44
CA TRP A 30 -0.08 14.37 38.09
C TRP A 30 0.83 13.56 37.17
N LEU A 31 0.29 13.00 36.07
CA LEU A 31 1.08 12.21 35.13
C LEU A 31 1.64 13.10 34.01
N ASN A 32 0.92 14.16 33.62
CA ASN A 32 1.28 14.96 32.44
C ASN A 32 0.59 16.33 32.37
N ARG A 33 0.94 17.29 33.26
CA ARG A 33 0.39 18.67 33.19
C ARG A 33 0.66 19.35 31.86
N ASP A 34 1.87 19.18 31.33
CA ASP A 34 2.32 19.92 30.16
C ASP A 34 1.77 19.36 28.84
N ILE A 35 1.34 18.08 28.82
CA ILE A 35 0.66 17.44 27.67
C ILE A 35 -0.85 17.65 27.73
N ALA A 36 -1.42 17.82 28.93
CA ALA A 36 -2.83 18.09 29.09
C ALA A 36 -3.27 19.45 28.53
N GLU A 37 -2.33 20.36 28.28
CA GLU A 37 -2.55 21.64 27.59
C GLU A 37 -2.31 21.56 26.07
N LEU A 38 -1.79 20.44 25.57
CA LEU A 38 -1.47 20.28 24.16
C LEU A 38 -2.74 19.97 23.33
N ASP A 39 -2.81 20.54 22.13
CA ASP A 39 -3.94 20.37 21.24
C ASP A 39 -4.01 18.92 20.72
N THR A 40 -5.23 18.37 20.75
CA THR A 40 -5.51 16.97 20.43
C THR A 40 -5.14 16.61 18.99
N GLU A 41 -5.31 17.55 18.05
CA GLU A 41 -5.04 17.33 16.64
C GLU A 41 -3.54 17.19 16.35
N SER A 42 -2.71 18.07 16.90
CA SER A 42 -1.25 18.00 16.77
C SER A 42 -0.68 16.75 17.46
N LEU A 43 -1.21 16.35 18.62
CA LEU A 43 -0.83 15.09 19.27
C LEU A 43 -1.16 13.88 18.39
N ARG A 44 -2.37 13.83 17.83
CA ARG A 44 -2.76 12.77 16.90
C ARG A 44 -1.86 12.74 15.66
N ARG A 45 -1.46 13.92 15.17
CA ARG A 45 -0.51 14.05 14.05
C ARG A 45 0.88 13.51 14.36
N ILE A 46 1.40 13.80 15.56
CA ILE A 46 2.67 13.24 16.04
C ILE A 46 2.60 11.72 16.13
N LEU A 47 1.49 11.18 16.64
CA LEU A 47 1.29 9.73 16.75
C LEU A 47 1.18 9.05 15.39
N MET A 48 0.49 9.67 14.43
CA MET A 48 0.42 9.21 13.05
C MET A 48 1.82 9.11 12.41
N GLU A 49 2.66 10.14 12.58
CA GLU A 49 4.06 10.11 12.08
C GLU A 49 4.91 9.08 12.82
N ALA A 50 4.71 8.89 14.13
CA ALA A 50 5.38 7.83 14.90
C ALA A 50 4.96 6.43 14.40
N GLY A 51 3.66 6.20 14.19
CA GLY A 51 3.10 4.97 13.61
C GLY A 51 3.72 4.64 12.25
N LEU A 52 3.77 5.65 11.37
CA LEU A 52 4.40 5.53 10.06
C LEU A 52 5.89 5.17 10.18
N CYS A 53 6.65 5.86 11.05
CA CYS A 53 8.07 5.56 11.27
C CYS A 53 8.32 4.14 11.75
N VAL A 54 7.49 3.61 12.66
CA VAL A 54 7.64 2.23 13.15
C VAL A 54 7.37 1.23 12.04
N VAL A 55 6.31 1.43 11.24
CA VAL A 55 6.05 0.55 10.09
C VAL A 55 7.19 0.64 9.07
N GLN A 56 7.71 1.84 8.81
CA GLN A 56 8.79 2.06 7.86
C GLN A 56 10.16 1.59 8.34
N SER A 57 10.36 1.39 9.64
CA SER A 57 11.62 0.81 10.13
C SER A 57 11.70 -0.70 9.84
N GLY A 58 10.57 -1.35 9.54
CA GLY A 58 10.48 -2.81 9.43
C GLY A 58 10.65 -3.53 10.78
N MET A 59 10.68 -2.78 11.89
CA MET A 59 10.89 -3.25 13.25
C MET A 59 9.65 -2.92 14.11
N GLU A 60 9.64 -3.36 15.37
CA GLU A 60 8.59 -3.00 16.33
C GLU A 60 8.79 -1.58 16.91
N PHE A 61 9.89 -0.92 16.55
CA PHE A 61 10.28 0.40 17.07
C PHE A 61 10.78 1.36 15.99
N ALA A 62 10.80 2.66 16.33
CA ALA A 62 11.40 3.73 15.54
C ALA A 62 12.34 4.58 16.40
N ARG A 63 13.35 5.21 15.79
CA ARG A 63 14.23 6.15 16.49
C ARG A 63 13.53 7.50 16.65
N ILE A 64 13.75 8.17 17.77
CA ILE A 64 13.18 9.49 18.04
C ILE A 64 13.61 10.49 16.95
N GLY A 65 14.89 10.51 16.60
CA GLY A 65 15.40 11.40 15.55
C GLY A 65 14.74 11.22 14.18
N ALA A 66 14.25 10.01 13.87
CA ALA A 66 13.50 9.76 12.64
C ALA A 66 12.14 10.47 12.67
N ILE A 67 11.44 10.39 13.80
CA ILE A 67 10.17 11.06 14.03
C ILE A 67 10.39 12.58 14.01
N GLU A 68 11.40 13.10 14.70
CA GLU A 68 11.75 14.53 14.71
C GLU A 68 12.02 15.07 13.31
N GLN A 69 12.82 14.37 12.50
CA GLN A 69 13.14 14.79 11.13
C GLN A 69 11.89 14.89 10.26
N ARG A 70 10.90 14.01 10.45
CA ARG A 70 9.62 14.09 9.73
C ARG A 70 8.78 15.26 10.21
N LEU A 71 8.70 15.46 11.52
CA LEU A 71 7.97 16.57 12.12
C LEU A 71 8.57 17.94 11.76
N GLN A 72 9.85 18.02 11.41
CA GLN A 72 10.47 19.27 10.92
C GLN A 72 9.83 19.79 9.62
N GLN A 73 9.27 18.90 8.79
CA GLN A 73 8.59 19.29 7.54
C GLN A 73 7.14 19.74 7.79
N ASP A 74 6.63 19.53 9.00
CA ASP A 74 5.30 19.93 9.43
C ASP A 74 5.39 21.20 10.28
N SER A 75 5.06 22.35 9.69
CA SER A 75 5.12 23.64 10.37
C SER A 75 4.27 23.70 11.65
N ALA A 76 3.12 23.03 11.66
CA ALA A 76 2.23 22.99 12.83
C ALA A 76 2.83 22.14 13.96
N ALA A 77 3.25 20.91 13.65
CA ALA A 77 3.88 20.05 14.66
C ALA A 77 5.22 20.61 15.16
N LYS A 78 5.99 21.27 14.28
CA LYS A 78 7.23 21.95 14.67
C LYS A 78 6.97 23.10 15.64
N GLN A 79 6.05 24.01 15.31
CA GLN A 79 5.70 25.13 16.19
C GLN A 79 5.14 24.64 17.53
N PHE A 80 4.37 23.55 17.49
CA PHE A 80 3.85 22.88 18.66
C PHE A 80 4.98 22.32 19.56
N LEU A 81 5.94 21.57 18.99
CA LEU A 81 7.09 21.04 19.73
C LEU A 81 7.97 22.15 20.30
N GLU A 82 8.20 23.23 19.56
CA GLU A 82 8.95 24.41 20.03
C GLU A 82 8.23 25.11 21.20
N THR A 83 6.90 25.17 21.15
CA THR A 83 6.09 25.74 22.24
C THR A 83 6.13 24.86 23.49
N ALA A 84 6.03 23.54 23.31
CA ALA A 84 6.15 22.58 24.40
C ALA A 84 7.56 22.61 25.03
N GLN A 85 8.62 22.76 24.23
CA GLN A 85 10.00 22.88 24.72
C GLN A 85 10.22 24.11 25.60
N LYS A 86 9.57 25.24 25.27
CA LYS A 86 9.65 26.46 26.10
C LYS A 86 8.95 26.32 27.46
N LYS A 87 7.99 25.40 27.58
CA LYS A 87 7.25 25.13 28.82
C LYS A 87 7.98 24.14 29.72
N LEU A 88 8.72 23.20 29.14
CA LEU A 88 9.52 22.22 29.88
C LEU A 88 10.76 22.89 30.48
N ALA A 89 10.90 22.80 31.82
CA ALA A 89 11.98 23.43 32.57
C ALA A 89 13.28 22.58 32.64
N THR A 90 13.37 21.50 31.86
CA THR A 90 14.40 20.44 31.94
C THR A 90 14.98 20.12 30.56
N ASP A 91 16.09 19.37 30.50
CA ASP A 91 16.68 18.79 29.27
C ASP A 91 15.79 17.71 28.60
N GLU A 92 14.52 17.59 29.02
CA GLU A 92 13.57 16.64 28.46
C GLU A 92 13.08 17.08 27.08
N THR A 93 12.99 16.11 26.15
CA THR A 93 12.47 16.36 24.81
C THR A 93 10.93 16.24 24.81
N PRO A 94 10.20 17.28 24.36
CA PRO A 94 8.73 17.30 24.35
C PRO A 94 8.13 16.13 23.59
N LEU A 95 8.80 15.69 22.52
CA LEU A 95 8.39 14.54 21.75
C LEU A 95 8.45 13.24 22.56
N ARG A 96 9.48 13.05 23.39
CA ARG A 96 9.60 11.86 24.24
C ARG A 96 8.49 11.84 25.28
N ASN A 97 8.17 12.98 25.88
CA ASN A 97 7.07 13.11 26.84
C ASN A 97 5.73 12.85 26.16
N ALA A 98 5.49 13.45 24.99
CA ALA A 98 4.30 13.22 24.16
C ALA A 98 4.09 11.72 23.90
N LEU A 99 5.14 11.02 23.46
CA LEU A 99 5.06 9.60 23.10
C LEU A 99 4.97 8.67 24.32
N ALA A 100 5.64 9.01 25.43
CA ALA A 100 5.54 8.28 26.70
C ALA A 100 4.11 8.30 27.27
N ALA A 101 3.35 9.40 27.06
CA ALA A 101 1.95 9.50 27.47
C ALA A 101 1.04 8.45 26.79
N PHE A 102 1.42 7.94 25.61
CA PHE A 102 0.67 6.91 24.88
C PHE A 102 1.24 5.50 25.11
N TYR A 103 1.87 5.29 26.27
CA TYR A 103 2.46 4.01 26.66
C TYR A 103 3.51 3.48 25.68
N MET A 104 4.12 4.33 24.85
CA MET A 104 5.24 3.90 24.04
C MET A 104 6.47 3.73 24.94
N GLN A 105 7.07 2.55 24.90
CA GLN A 105 8.21 2.24 25.77
C GLN A 105 9.51 2.72 25.11
N SER A 106 10.50 3.09 25.92
CA SER A 106 11.87 3.22 25.44
C SER A 106 12.30 1.86 24.91
N GLY A 107 12.63 1.77 23.62
CA GLY A 107 12.83 0.49 22.94
C GLY A 107 13.90 -0.35 23.61
N ARG A 108 13.66 -1.66 23.70
CA ARG A 108 14.55 -2.61 24.42
C ARG A 108 15.98 -2.69 23.88
N GLN A 109 16.24 -2.15 22.69
CA GLN A 109 17.52 -2.23 21.98
C GLN A 109 18.35 -0.93 21.94
N GLY A 110 17.97 0.13 22.66
CA GLY A 110 18.85 1.30 22.84
C GLY A 110 18.16 2.57 23.32
N GLU A 111 18.92 3.41 24.03
CA GLU A 111 18.52 4.78 24.39
C GLU A 111 18.11 5.57 23.13
N GLY A 112 16.94 6.22 23.15
CA GLY A 112 16.47 7.06 22.05
C GLY A 112 15.60 6.36 20.97
N SER A 113 15.06 5.18 21.28
CA SER A 113 14.08 4.47 20.43
C SER A 113 12.71 4.33 21.11
N ILE A 114 11.65 4.20 20.32
CA ILE A 114 10.25 4.15 20.75
C ILE A 114 9.57 2.95 20.12
N GLU A 115 8.94 2.13 20.95
CA GLU A 115 8.26 0.89 20.58
C GLU A 115 6.77 0.96 20.94
N PHE A 116 5.90 0.46 20.05
CA PHE A 116 4.49 0.28 20.39
C PHE A 116 4.30 -1.01 21.18
N VAL A 117 3.58 -0.93 22.30
CA VAL A 117 3.21 -2.12 23.10
C VAL A 117 2.37 -3.11 22.28
N HIS A 118 1.61 -2.62 21.29
CA HIS A 118 0.81 -3.45 20.41
C HIS A 118 1.04 -3.10 18.94
N LYS A 119 1.61 -4.03 18.16
CA LYS A 119 1.94 -3.86 16.74
C LYS A 119 0.77 -3.27 15.92
N SER A 120 -0.43 -3.81 16.09
CA SER A 120 -1.59 -3.39 15.31
C SER A 120 -2.08 -1.97 15.62
N PHE A 121 -1.67 -1.38 16.75
CA PHE A 121 -1.95 0.03 17.02
C PHE A 121 -1.03 0.95 16.20
N GLY A 122 0.25 0.58 16.04
CA GLY A 122 1.16 1.26 15.11
C GLY A 122 0.71 1.15 13.66
N GLU A 123 0.22 -0.02 13.24
CA GLU A 123 -0.39 -0.23 11.91
C GLU A 123 -1.65 0.64 11.72
N PHE A 124 -2.48 0.79 12.74
CA PHE A 124 -3.64 1.68 12.72
C PHE A 124 -3.23 3.16 12.56
N LEU A 125 -2.25 3.64 13.32
CA LEU A 125 -1.75 5.02 13.19
C LEU A 125 -1.10 5.26 11.82
N CYS A 126 -0.39 4.27 11.28
CA CYS A 126 0.14 4.31 9.92
C CYS A 126 -0.99 4.38 8.88
N ALA A 127 -2.03 3.55 9.02
CA ALA A 127 -3.19 3.58 8.14
C ALA A 127 -3.90 4.94 8.20
N GLU A 128 -4.08 5.52 9.39
CA GLU A 128 -4.65 6.84 9.57
C GLU A 128 -3.82 7.93 8.88
N ARG A 129 -2.48 7.85 9.02
CA ARG A 129 -1.57 8.77 8.35
C ARG A 129 -1.68 8.69 6.83
N ILE A 130 -1.79 7.49 6.28
CA ILE A 130 -2.01 7.25 4.85
C ILE A 130 -3.34 7.87 4.43
N VAL A 131 -4.44 7.58 5.13
CA VAL A 131 -5.78 8.09 4.81
C VAL A 131 -5.83 9.61 4.83
N LYS A 132 -5.21 10.25 5.82
CA LYS A 132 -5.12 11.72 5.87
C LYS A 132 -4.45 12.27 4.61
N SER A 133 -3.34 11.69 4.18
CA SER A 133 -2.68 12.08 2.92
C SER A 133 -3.54 11.82 1.69
N LEU A 134 -4.19 10.66 1.58
CA LEU A 134 -5.06 10.36 0.43
C LEU A 134 -6.21 11.39 0.31
N ILE A 135 -6.77 11.84 1.43
CA ILE A 135 -7.80 12.88 1.47
C ILE A 135 -7.22 14.24 1.08
N ASP A 136 -6.06 14.60 1.61
CA ASP A 136 -5.37 15.88 1.34
C ASP A 136 -5.00 15.99 -0.15
N TRP A 137 -4.56 14.89 -0.76
CA TRP A 137 -4.26 14.80 -2.19
C TRP A 137 -5.47 15.05 -3.10
N CYS A 138 -6.69 15.06 -2.56
CA CYS A 138 -7.91 15.28 -3.32
C CYS A 138 -8.55 16.64 -3.06
N GLN A 139 -7.97 17.47 -2.17
CA GLN A 139 -8.55 18.77 -1.85
C GLN A 139 -8.40 19.73 -3.02
N PRO A 140 -9.46 20.48 -3.39
CA PRO A 140 -9.40 21.44 -4.47
C PRO A 140 -8.56 22.66 -4.08
N GLY A 141 -7.69 23.12 -4.98
CA GLY A 141 -6.93 24.34 -4.80
C GLY A 141 -7.72 25.59 -5.21
N ARG A 142 -7.27 26.77 -4.79
CA ARG A 142 -7.96 28.04 -5.09
C ARG A 142 -8.11 28.33 -6.60
N ASN A 143 -7.12 27.95 -7.41
CA ASN A 143 -7.08 28.13 -8.88
C ASN A 143 -6.47 26.90 -9.59
N ARG A 144 -6.50 25.73 -8.94
CA ARG A 144 -5.90 24.49 -9.43
C ARG A 144 -6.86 23.35 -9.13
N GLU A 145 -6.79 22.29 -9.92
CA GLU A 145 -7.62 21.10 -9.69
C GLU A 145 -7.40 20.52 -8.28
N TYR A 146 -6.15 20.58 -7.79
CA TYR A 146 -5.72 20.16 -6.47
C TYR A 146 -4.94 21.25 -5.73
N ASP A 147 -5.01 21.24 -4.41
CA ASP A 147 -4.31 22.20 -3.54
C ASP A 147 -2.78 21.98 -3.56
N ILE A 148 -2.38 20.70 -3.58
CA ILE A 148 -0.96 20.31 -3.65
C ILE A 148 -0.46 20.17 -5.09
N GLN A 149 0.84 20.42 -5.28
CA GLN A 149 1.52 20.25 -6.57
C GLN A 149 1.80 18.77 -6.88
N ASP A 150 1.98 18.44 -8.15
CA ASP A 150 2.23 17.05 -8.56
C ASP A 150 3.54 16.50 -8.00
N ALA A 151 4.60 17.31 -7.92
CA ALA A 151 5.85 16.89 -7.29
C ALA A 151 5.69 16.56 -5.80
N GLU A 152 4.82 17.28 -5.10
CA GLU A 152 4.50 17.04 -3.68
C GLU A 152 3.65 15.78 -3.51
N PHE A 153 2.69 15.56 -4.41
CA PHE A 153 1.90 14.33 -4.48
C PHE A 153 2.79 13.12 -4.75
N CYS A 154 3.62 13.15 -5.79
CA CYS A 154 4.55 12.07 -6.12
C CYS A 154 5.49 11.79 -4.96
N TRP A 155 6.08 12.83 -4.34
CA TRP A 155 6.86 12.65 -3.13
C TRP A 155 6.06 11.97 -2.02
N GLY A 156 4.82 12.38 -1.78
CA GLY A 156 3.93 11.75 -0.79
C GLY A 156 3.69 10.27 -1.07
N VAL A 157 3.54 9.87 -2.34
CA VAL A 157 3.43 8.46 -2.73
C VAL A 157 4.71 7.69 -2.35
N TYR A 158 5.89 8.18 -2.72
CA TYR A 158 7.16 7.54 -2.34
C TYR A 158 7.40 7.54 -0.82
N ASP A 159 7.03 8.62 -0.16
CA ASP A 159 7.20 8.79 1.28
C ASP A 159 6.37 7.79 2.06
N LEU A 160 5.13 7.53 1.65
CA LEU A 160 4.21 6.63 2.34
C LEU A 160 4.30 5.18 1.86
N LEU A 161 4.45 4.98 0.55
CA LEU A 161 4.28 3.69 -0.12
C LEU A 161 5.57 3.08 -0.65
N GLY A 162 6.70 3.79 -0.62
CA GLY A 162 7.97 3.34 -1.19
C GLY A 162 8.86 2.53 -0.26
N CYS A 163 8.47 2.28 1.00
CA CYS A 163 9.41 1.70 1.96
C CYS A 163 9.36 0.16 2.04
N HIS A 164 8.15 -0.40 2.15
CA HIS A 164 7.92 -1.82 2.36
C HIS A 164 6.58 -2.21 1.76
N VAL A 165 6.31 -3.52 1.71
CA VAL A 165 4.96 -4.06 1.43
C VAL A 165 3.95 -3.42 2.40
N LEU A 166 2.90 -2.79 1.87
CA LEU A 166 1.72 -2.52 2.68
C LEU A 166 1.11 -3.86 3.10
N THR A 167 1.06 -4.13 4.39
CA THR A 167 0.46 -5.38 4.87
C THR A 167 -1.04 -5.39 4.56
N PRO A 168 -1.64 -6.57 4.34
CA PRO A 168 -3.09 -6.68 4.16
C PRO A 168 -3.86 -6.00 5.31
N GLU A 169 -3.34 -6.07 6.54
CA GLU A 169 -3.93 -5.41 7.71
C GLU A 169 -3.94 -3.88 7.58
N ILE A 170 -2.83 -3.26 7.18
CA ILE A 170 -2.78 -1.80 6.98
C ILE A 170 -3.74 -1.39 5.86
N LEU A 171 -3.75 -2.14 4.75
CA LEU A 171 -4.61 -1.84 3.61
C LEU A 171 -6.10 -1.96 3.98
N GLU A 172 -6.50 -2.99 4.71
CA GLU A 172 -7.87 -3.13 5.24
C GLU A 172 -8.26 -1.96 6.15
N LEU A 173 -7.36 -1.53 7.04
CA LEU A 173 -7.59 -0.37 7.92
C LEU A 173 -7.73 0.92 7.10
N VAL A 174 -6.88 1.14 6.09
CA VAL A 174 -6.96 2.29 5.17
C VAL A 174 -8.32 2.33 4.48
N LEU A 175 -8.76 1.21 3.90
CA LEU A 175 -10.05 1.12 3.20
C LEU A 175 -11.23 1.38 4.16
N GLN A 176 -11.16 0.83 5.36
CA GLN A 176 -12.21 1.02 6.37
C GLN A 176 -12.33 2.47 6.85
N LEU A 177 -11.20 3.13 7.08
CA LEU A 177 -11.13 4.55 7.44
C LEU A 177 -11.60 5.45 6.28
N LEU A 178 -11.22 5.14 5.05
CA LEU A 178 -11.71 5.85 3.86
C LEU A 178 -13.24 5.77 3.74
N MET A 179 -13.84 4.61 4.00
CA MET A 179 -15.30 4.42 3.94
C MET A 179 -16.06 5.24 5.00
N GLN A 180 -15.45 5.52 6.15
CA GLN A 180 -16.05 6.37 7.19
C GLN A 180 -16.04 7.86 6.80
N HIS A 181 -15.16 8.27 5.87
CA HIS A 181 -15.03 9.66 5.47
C HIS A 181 -16.15 10.08 4.49
N LYS A 182 -17.13 10.83 5.01
CA LYS A 182 -18.36 11.21 4.28
C LYS A 182 -18.11 11.96 2.97
N SER A 183 -17.06 12.77 2.90
CA SER A 183 -16.71 13.60 1.74
C SER A 183 -15.62 12.99 0.84
N LEU A 184 -15.36 11.68 0.93
CA LEU A 184 -14.34 11.04 0.10
C LEU A 184 -14.67 11.17 -1.39
N ALA A 185 -13.86 11.95 -2.10
CA ALA A 185 -13.86 12.09 -3.56
C ALA A 185 -13.17 10.87 -4.22
N THR A 186 -13.81 9.69 -4.12
CA THR A 186 -13.26 8.40 -4.54
C THR A 186 -12.78 8.39 -6.00
N GLU A 187 -13.52 9.05 -6.91
CA GLU A 187 -13.14 9.16 -8.32
C GLU A 187 -11.87 10.00 -8.52
N LYS A 188 -11.76 11.16 -7.84
CA LYS A 188 -10.55 12.00 -7.89
C LYS A 188 -9.34 11.26 -7.34
N LEU A 189 -9.50 10.60 -6.19
CA LEU A 189 -8.45 9.80 -5.57
C LEU A 189 -7.98 8.70 -6.52
N PHE A 190 -8.92 7.95 -7.09
CA PHE A 190 -8.64 6.89 -8.04
C PHE A 190 -7.88 7.42 -9.26
N ASN A 191 -8.39 8.47 -9.91
CA ASN A 191 -7.78 9.03 -11.11
C ASN A 191 -6.38 9.57 -10.83
N ARG A 192 -6.15 10.21 -9.68
CA ARG A 192 -4.85 10.75 -9.31
C ARG A 192 -3.82 9.64 -9.05
N LEU A 193 -4.19 8.61 -8.30
CA LEU A 193 -3.34 7.44 -8.08
C LEU A 193 -3.09 6.67 -9.38
N TYR A 194 -4.10 6.53 -10.23
CA TYR A 194 -3.96 5.83 -11.50
C TYR A 194 -3.05 6.59 -12.46
N GLY A 195 -3.12 7.92 -12.50
CA GLY A 195 -2.17 8.76 -13.23
C GLY A 195 -0.73 8.55 -12.77
N PHE A 196 -0.48 8.57 -11.44
CA PHE A 196 0.83 8.22 -10.90
C PHE A 196 1.29 6.83 -11.34
N TYR A 197 0.42 5.83 -11.25
CA TYR A 197 0.76 4.47 -11.66
C TYR A 197 1.12 4.39 -13.14
N GLN A 198 0.42 5.12 -14.02
CA GLN A 198 0.73 5.18 -15.45
C GLN A 198 2.10 5.84 -15.70
N ASP A 199 2.41 6.94 -15.01
CA ASP A 199 3.72 7.59 -15.10
C ASP A 199 4.84 6.66 -14.60
N TRP A 200 4.58 5.93 -13.52
CA TRP A 200 5.50 4.94 -12.95
C TRP A 200 5.72 3.76 -13.89
N GLU A 201 4.66 3.25 -14.52
CA GLU A 201 4.75 2.17 -15.52
C GLU A 201 5.61 2.55 -16.72
N ASN A 202 5.69 3.85 -17.03
CA ASN A 202 6.53 4.42 -18.08
C ASN A 202 7.94 4.82 -17.58
N SER A 203 8.32 4.41 -16.37
CA SER A 203 9.64 4.65 -15.76
C SER A 203 10.01 6.12 -15.53
N LEU A 204 9.05 7.05 -15.54
CA LEU A 204 9.31 8.49 -15.50
C LEU A 204 9.99 8.98 -14.20
N PHE A 205 9.94 8.19 -13.13
CA PHE A 205 10.44 8.58 -11.82
C PHE A 205 11.86 8.10 -11.51
N ILE A 206 12.48 7.31 -12.38
CA ILE A 206 13.84 6.76 -12.19
C ILE A 206 14.84 7.19 -13.27
N GLU A 207 14.42 8.04 -14.23
CA GLU A 207 15.28 8.43 -15.36
C GLU A 207 16.48 9.30 -14.96
N SER A 208 16.30 10.15 -13.94
CA SER A 208 17.36 11.03 -13.43
C SER A 208 18.23 10.31 -12.41
N LEU A 209 19.54 10.25 -12.65
CA LEU A 209 20.51 9.63 -11.73
C LEU A 209 20.97 10.56 -10.59
N THR A 210 20.71 11.86 -10.68
CA THR A 210 21.21 12.86 -9.71
C THR A 210 20.15 13.23 -8.69
N GLU A 211 18.90 13.35 -9.10
CA GLU A 211 17.78 13.69 -8.22
C GLU A 211 16.51 12.98 -8.72
N ASN A 212 15.93 12.13 -7.88
CA ASN A 212 14.65 11.49 -8.13
C ASN A 212 13.96 11.15 -6.79
N PHE A 213 12.66 10.87 -6.82
CA PHE A 213 11.89 10.58 -5.60
C PHE A 213 12.34 9.30 -4.87
N PRO A 214 12.66 8.18 -5.56
CA PRO A 214 13.23 7.00 -4.90
C PRO A 214 14.53 7.30 -4.14
N LEU A 215 15.45 8.06 -4.72
CA LEU A 215 16.73 8.46 -4.12
C LEU A 215 16.50 9.37 -2.91
N ARG A 216 15.58 10.34 -3.03
CA ARG A 216 15.17 11.18 -1.89
C ARG A 216 14.64 10.32 -0.74
N LYS A 217 13.83 9.30 -1.03
CA LYS A 217 13.31 8.37 0.00
C LYS A 217 14.43 7.51 0.58
N GLN A 218 15.37 7.05 -0.24
CA GLN A 218 16.53 6.30 0.23
C GLN A 218 17.32 7.11 1.27
N HIS A 219 17.66 8.36 0.98
CA HIS A 219 18.36 9.24 1.92
C HIS A 219 17.58 9.49 3.20
N GLN A 220 16.26 9.62 3.10
CA GLN A 220 15.40 9.74 4.27
C GLN A 220 15.48 8.48 5.16
N LEU A 221 15.44 7.28 4.57
CA LEU A 221 15.54 6.01 5.31
C LEU A 221 16.94 5.78 5.92
N GLU A 222 17.99 6.19 5.23
CA GLU A 222 19.38 6.11 5.74
C GLU A 222 19.58 6.96 7.00
N ALA A 223 18.92 8.12 7.08
CA ALA A 223 18.92 8.95 8.28
C ALA A 223 18.23 8.27 9.48
N PHE A 224 17.33 7.29 9.23
CA PHE A 224 16.54 6.63 10.27
C PHE A 224 17.18 5.37 10.84
N SER A 225 17.93 4.61 10.03
CA SER A 225 18.29 3.23 10.39
C SER A 225 19.51 3.13 11.30
N GLY A 226 20.51 4.02 11.16
CA GLY A 226 21.81 4.05 11.86
C GLY A 226 22.36 2.70 12.35
N SER A 227 22.10 1.65 11.58
CA SER A 227 22.46 0.26 11.75
C SER A 227 22.74 -0.25 10.33
N PRO A 228 23.81 -1.03 10.09
CA PRO A 228 24.26 -1.38 8.74
C PRO A 228 23.35 -2.37 7.98
N ARG A 229 22.19 -2.79 8.51
CA ARG A 229 21.34 -3.80 7.86
C ARG A 229 20.52 -3.22 6.70
N GLU A 230 20.42 -4.06 5.66
CA GLU A 230 19.85 -3.88 4.32
C GLU A 230 19.34 -2.47 3.98
N LYS A 231 20.24 -1.64 3.45
CA LYS A 231 19.85 -0.43 2.72
C LYS A 231 18.94 -0.82 1.57
N LEU A 232 17.71 -0.29 1.55
CA LEU A 232 16.83 -0.44 0.41
C LEU A 232 17.48 0.26 -0.80
N GLY A 233 17.62 -0.46 -1.91
CA GLY A 233 18.03 0.14 -3.18
C GLY A 233 16.94 1.06 -3.73
N ILE A 234 17.32 2.04 -4.55
CA ILE A 234 16.37 2.93 -5.23
C ILE A 234 15.32 2.15 -6.04
N MET A 235 15.73 1.03 -6.67
CA MET A 235 14.83 0.16 -7.42
C MET A 235 13.82 -0.53 -6.52
N ASN A 236 14.22 -0.94 -5.32
CA ASN A 236 13.31 -1.54 -4.36
C ASN A 236 12.23 -0.54 -3.94
N ILE A 237 12.66 0.70 -3.66
CA ILE A 237 11.76 1.78 -3.26
C ILE A 237 10.75 2.06 -4.36
N ASP A 238 11.22 2.14 -5.60
CA ASP A 238 10.39 2.38 -6.77
C ASP A 238 9.36 1.27 -7.01
N VAL A 239 9.80 0.01 -6.92
CA VAL A 239 8.92 -1.14 -7.03
C VAL A 239 7.86 -1.16 -5.93
N PHE A 240 8.22 -0.86 -4.68
CA PHE A 240 7.23 -0.78 -3.60
C PHE A 240 6.22 0.34 -3.83
N ALA A 241 6.66 1.53 -4.25
CA ALA A 241 5.78 2.65 -4.53
C ALA A 241 4.74 2.29 -5.62
N GLY A 242 5.19 1.68 -6.72
CA GLY A 242 4.30 1.23 -7.79
C GLY A 242 3.34 0.11 -7.38
N LEU A 243 3.85 -0.96 -6.77
CA LEU A 243 3.03 -2.12 -6.38
C LEU A 243 2.00 -1.76 -5.30
N ASN A 244 2.39 -1.00 -4.28
CA ASN A 244 1.47 -0.56 -3.22
C ASN A 244 0.43 0.42 -3.79
N SER A 245 0.81 1.30 -4.72
CA SER A 245 -0.14 2.18 -5.41
C SER A 245 -1.16 1.36 -6.21
N LEU A 246 -0.72 0.34 -6.96
CA LEU A 246 -1.61 -0.54 -7.71
C LEU A 246 -2.57 -1.31 -6.78
N ALA A 247 -2.08 -1.84 -5.65
CA ALA A 247 -2.92 -2.52 -4.66
C ALA A 247 -3.99 -1.59 -4.08
N LEU A 248 -3.63 -0.33 -3.77
CA LEU A 248 -4.58 0.69 -3.34
C LEU A 248 -5.62 1.01 -4.43
N ILE A 249 -5.20 1.20 -5.68
CA ILE A 249 -6.10 1.50 -6.82
C ILE A 249 -7.11 0.37 -7.01
N LEU A 250 -6.64 -0.89 -7.06
CA LEU A 250 -7.48 -2.08 -7.20
C LEU A 250 -8.45 -2.22 -6.03
N SER A 251 -8.03 -1.87 -4.82
CA SER A 251 -8.88 -1.92 -3.64
C SER A 251 -9.93 -0.81 -3.63
N ILE A 252 -9.53 0.43 -3.96
CA ILE A 252 -10.41 1.61 -4.02
C ILE A 252 -11.49 1.43 -5.08
N LYS A 253 -11.13 0.84 -6.24
CA LYS A 253 -12.07 0.50 -7.32
C LYS A 253 -13.30 -0.24 -6.80
N ASN A 254 -13.12 -1.09 -5.80
CA ASN A 254 -14.17 -1.96 -5.28
C ASN A 254 -14.97 -1.34 -4.11
N LEU A 255 -14.67 -0.10 -3.66
CA LEU A 255 -15.29 0.49 -2.46
C LEU A 255 -16.73 0.99 -2.62
N LYS A 256 -17.11 1.49 -3.80
CA LYS A 256 -18.39 2.24 -3.98
C LYS A 256 -19.22 1.83 -5.19
N ASN A 257 -18.97 0.67 -5.80
CA ASN A 257 -19.60 0.25 -7.07
C ASN A 257 -19.50 1.33 -8.16
N VAL A 258 -18.40 2.09 -8.16
CA VAL A 258 -18.11 3.07 -9.21
C VAL A 258 -17.48 2.30 -10.37
N GLU A 259 -18.08 2.38 -11.55
CA GLU A 259 -17.49 1.81 -12.75
C GLU A 259 -16.37 2.71 -13.28
N TYR A 260 -15.24 2.09 -13.59
CA TYR A 260 -14.08 2.75 -14.19
C TYR A 260 -13.87 2.15 -15.59
N PRO A 261 -14.64 2.58 -16.60
CA PRO A 261 -14.70 1.93 -17.92
C PRO A 261 -13.40 2.02 -18.75
N ARG A 262 -12.39 2.73 -18.25
CA ARG A 262 -11.06 2.86 -18.88
C ARG A 262 -9.92 2.47 -17.93
N PHE A 263 -10.19 1.56 -17.01
CA PHE A 263 -9.17 1.04 -16.11
C PHE A 263 -8.51 -0.20 -16.70
N TYR A 264 -7.34 0.00 -17.30
CA TYR A 264 -6.50 -1.05 -17.87
C TYR A 264 -5.10 -0.94 -17.28
N PRO A 265 -4.88 -1.37 -16.02
CA PRO A 265 -3.59 -1.24 -15.35
C PRO A 265 -2.49 -2.07 -16.03
N PHE A 266 -2.90 -2.99 -16.91
CA PHE A 266 -2.04 -3.83 -17.71
C PHE A 266 -2.24 -3.56 -19.20
N GLY A 267 -2.56 -2.33 -19.58
CA GLY A 267 -2.68 -1.96 -20.99
C GLY A 267 -4.02 -2.32 -21.62
N ASP A 268 -4.41 -1.49 -22.58
CA ASP A 268 -5.71 -1.52 -23.23
C ASP A 268 -5.84 -2.73 -24.19
N PRO A 269 -6.77 -3.67 -23.95
CA PRO A 269 -6.97 -4.84 -24.79
C PRO A 269 -7.23 -4.53 -26.27
N GLU A 270 -7.84 -3.38 -26.58
CA GLU A 270 -8.09 -2.97 -27.96
C GLU A 270 -6.80 -2.58 -28.69
N LYS A 271 -5.83 -2.00 -27.97
CA LYS A 271 -4.51 -1.69 -28.53
C LYS A 271 -3.65 -2.94 -28.68
N LEU A 272 -3.83 -3.94 -27.81
CA LEU A 272 -3.11 -5.22 -27.88
C LEU A 272 -3.46 -6.06 -29.12
N LYS A 273 -4.60 -5.80 -29.78
CA LYS A 273 -5.01 -6.51 -31.02
C LYS A 273 -4.00 -6.39 -32.16
N ASN A 274 -3.26 -5.29 -32.21
CA ASN A 274 -2.35 -4.99 -33.33
C ASN A 274 -0.99 -5.68 -33.23
N LYS A 275 -0.76 -6.56 -32.23
CA LYS A 275 0.52 -7.27 -32.01
C LYS A 275 1.72 -6.34 -31.83
N ASP A 276 1.50 -5.12 -31.35
CA ASP A 276 2.59 -4.27 -30.89
C ASP A 276 3.13 -4.84 -29.58
N TRP A 277 4.27 -5.53 -29.69
CA TRP A 277 5.03 -6.15 -28.60
C TRP A 277 5.47 -5.15 -27.51
N THR A 278 5.25 -3.85 -27.73
CA THR A 278 5.59 -2.76 -26.81
C THR A 278 4.73 -2.77 -25.53
N TYR A 279 3.63 -3.51 -25.48
CA TYR A 279 2.68 -3.53 -24.36
C TYR A 279 2.75 -4.79 -23.50
N LEU A 280 3.94 -5.15 -23.02
CA LEU A 280 4.17 -6.22 -22.03
C LEU A 280 3.93 -5.75 -20.58
N SER A 281 2.88 -5.00 -20.31
CA SER A 281 2.61 -4.33 -19.03
C SER A 281 2.60 -5.28 -17.82
N PHE A 282 1.85 -6.39 -17.86
CA PHE A 282 1.75 -7.29 -16.71
C PHE A 282 3.00 -8.15 -16.53
N LEU A 283 3.58 -8.67 -17.61
CA LEU A 283 4.86 -9.39 -17.55
C LEU A 283 6.00 -8.47 -17.08
N ARG A 284 6.01 -7.20 -17.53
CA ARG A 284 6.92 -6.17 -17.03
C ARG A 284 6.73 -5.95 -15.54
N LEU A 285 5.49 -5.85 -15.06
CA LEU A 285 5.21 -5.72 -13.63
C LEU A 285 5.74 -6.93 -12.83
N ILE A 286 5.49 -8.16 -13.33
CA ILE A 286 6.01 -9.40 -12.73
C ILE A 286 7.53 -9.32 -12.65
N ASN A 287 8.22 -9.05 -13.76
CA ASN A 287 9.67 -8.97 -13.81
C ASN A 287 10.21 -7.85 -12.92
N TYR A 288 9.53 -6.70 -12.89
CA TYR A 288 9.95 -5.56 -12.10
C TYR A 288 9.83 -5.83 -10.61
N SER A 289 8.79 -6.54 -10.19
CA SER A 289 8.61 -6.97 -8.81
C SER A 289 9.77 -7.84 -8.29
N LEU A 290 10.44 -8.59 -9.18
CA LEU A 290 11.57 -9.46 -8.83
C LEU A 290 12.81 -8.68 -8.35
N CYS A 291 12.91 -7.38 -8.65
CA CYS A 291 13.97 -6.52 -8.10
C CYS A 291 13.89 -6.37 -6.58
N THR A 292 12.75 -6.71 -5.96
CA THR A 292 12.57 -6.71 -4.50
C THR A 292 12.65 -8.12 -3.91
N SER A 293 11.65 -8.95 -4.22
CA SER A 293 11.64 -10.36 -3.85
C SER A 293 10.75 -11.15 -4.83
N PRO A 294 10.96 -12.46 -4.97
CA PRO A 294 10.08 -13.32 -5.77
C PRO A 294 8.60 -13.33 -5.34
N THR A 295 8.30 -12.87 -4.12
CA THR A 295 6.96 -12.88 -3.54
C THR A 295 6.31 -11.49 -3.48
N ALA A 296 6.98 -10.43 -3.94
CA ALA A 296 6.50 -9.07 -3.75
C ALA A 296 5.17 -8.81 -4.46
N LEU A 297 5.07 -9.16 -5.75
CA LEU A 297 3.80 -9.04 -6.48
C LEU A 297 2.70 -9.89 -5.86
N ILE A 298 3.02 -11.13 -5.48
CA ILE A 298 2.08 -12.06 -4.84
C ILE A 298 1.54 -11.49 -3.54
N LYS A 299 2.40 -10.88 -2.70
CA LYS A 299 2.01 -10.34 -1.39
C LYS A 299 1.25 -9.01 -1.49
N ILE A 300 1.69 -8.13 -2.39
CA ILE A 300 1.17 -6.76 -2.48
C ILE A 300 -0.07 -6.71 -3.38
N VAL A 301 0.04 -7.22 -4.61
CA VAL A 301 -0.99 -7.05 -5.65
C VAL A 301 -1.85 -8.30 -5.78
N GLY A 302 -1.27 -9.48 -5.57
CA GLY A 302 -1.91 -10.79 -5.76
C GLY A 302 -3.30 -10.95 -5.14
N PRO A 303 -3.57 -10.50 -3.90
CA PRO A 303 -4.91 -10.62 -3.30
C PRO A 303 -5.98 -9.76 -4.00
N HIS A 304 -5.56 -8.72 -4.73
CA HIS A 304 -6.42 -7.68 -5.29
C HIS A 304 -6.70 -7.84 -6.80
N LEU A 305 -6.26 -8.94 -7.41
CA LEU A 305 -6.43 -9.22 -8.85
C LEU A 305 -7.78 -9.88 -9.22
N LYS A 306 -8.73 -9.97 -8.28
CA LYS A 306 -10.07 -10.49 -8.56
C LYS A 306 -10.76 -9.64 -9.64
N GLY A 307 -11.29 -10.32 -10.66
CA GLY A 307 -12.04 -9.68 -11.76
C GLY A 307 -11.17 -8.85 -12.70
N ILE A 308 -9.84 -9.02 -12.67
CA ILE A 308 -8.93 -8.22 -13.47
C ILE A 308 -8.98 -8.62 -14.94
N ASP A 309 -8.81 -7.64 -15.83
CA ASP A 309 -8.62 -7.90 -17.26
C ASP A 309 -7.13 -8.04 -17.57
N ILE A 310 -6.74 -9.27 -17.90
CA ILE A 310 -5.42 -9.63 -18.42
C ILE A 310 -5.58 -10.41 -19.72
N SER A 311 -6.62 -10.09 -20.50
CA SER A 311 -6.86 -10.64 -21.83
C SER A 311 -5.78 -10.17 -22.81
N ARG A 312 -5.47 -11.03 -23.79
CA ARG A 312 -4.47 -10.79 -24.85
C ARG A 312 -3.05 -10.53 -24.32
N GLN A 313 -2.78 -10.81 -23.04
CA GLN A 313 -1.47 -10.61 -22.45
C GLN A 313 -0.49 -11.68 -22.92
N HIS A 314 0.77 -11.28 -23.08
CA HIS A 314 1.91 -12.16 -23.31
C HIS A 314 2.53 -12.52 -21.96
N LEU A 315 2.23 -13.72 -21.48
CA LEU A 315 2.59 -14.24 -20.16
C LEU A 315 3.34 -15.56 -20.29
N GLU A 316 4.07 -15.74 -21.39
CA GLU A 316 4.88 -16.93 -21.64
C GLU A 316 5.89 -17.11 -20.50
N SER A 317 5.90 -18.28 -19.86
CA SER A 317 6.74 -18.61 -18.71
C SER A 317 6.56 -17.70 -17.47
N ALA A 318 5.48 -16.91 -17.41
CA ALA A 318 5.21 -16.03 -16.28
C ALA A 318 4.91 -16.81 -15.00
N ASN A 319 5.36 -16.30 -13.85
CA ASN A 319 4.98 -16.83 -12.56
C ASN A 319 3.68 -16.16 -12.07
N LEU A 320 2.56 -16.87 -12.20
CA LEU A 320 1.24 -16.46 -11.74
C LEU A 320 0.79 -17.25 -10.50
N SER A 321 1.71 -17.98 -9.85
CA SER A 321 1.40 -18.79 -8.67
C SER A 321 0.91 -17.93 -7.51
N PHE A 322 0.02 -18.49 -6.69
CA PHE A 322 -0.58 -17.85 -5.51
C PHE A 322 -1.40 -16.58 -5.78
N LEU A 323 -1.64 -16.19 -7.04
CA LEU A 323 -2.47 -15.01 -7.34
C LEU A 323 -3.96 -15.32 -7.16
N ASN A 324 -4.73 -14.29 -6.77
CA ASN A 324 -6.18 -14.35 -6.78
C ASN A 324 -6.71 -13.81 -8.11
N LEU A 325 -6.94 -14.71 -9.06
CA LEU A 325 -7.48 -14.42 -10.40
C LEU A 325 -8.95 -14.87 -10.52
N GLU A 326 -9.69 -14.90 -9.41
CA GLU A 326 -11.12 -15.21 -9.42
C GLU A 326 -11.87 -14.23 -10.34
N ASN A 327 -12.71 -14.73 -11.25
CA ASN A 327 -13.41 -13.95 -12.29
C ASN A 327 -12.49 -13.16 -13.24
N ALA A 328 -11.19 -13.45 -13.31
CA ALA A 328 -10.29 -12.75 -14.22
C ALA A 328 -10.61 -13.07 -15.69
N ASN A 329 -10.43 -12.07 -16.55
CA ASN A 329 -10.50 -12.23 -18.00
C ASN A 329 -9.10 -12.57 -18.54
N LEU A 330 -8.89 -13.80 -18.99
CA LEU A 330 -7.65 -14.33 -19.57
C LEU A 330 -7.80 -14.67 -21.07
N ARG A 331 -8.85 -14.14 -21.72
CA ARG A 331 -9.18 -14.45 -23.11
C ARG A 331 -8.03 -14.10 -24.04
N ASP A 332 -7.76 -14.95 -25.02
CA ASP A 332 -6.70 -14.78 -26.04
C ASP A 332 -5.27 -14.58 -25.46
N SER A 333 -5.05 -14.78 -24.15
CA SER A 333 -3.73 -14.57 -23.53
C SER A 333 -2.78 -15.73 -23.82
N ASN A 334 -1.50 -15.42 -23.99
CA ASN A 334 -0.48 -16.44 -24.13
C ASN A 334 0.09 -16.83 -22.77
N LEU A 335 -0.28 -18.01 -22.26
CA LEU A 335 0.20 -18.56 -20.99
C LEU A 335 1.13 -19.77 -21.23
N PHE A 336 1.73 -19.87 -22.42
CA PHE A 336 2.66 -20.95 -22.73
C PHE A 336 3.72 -21.11 -21.62
N ALA A 337 3.82 -22.30 -21.03
CA ALA A 337 4.73 -22.61 -19.93
C ALA A 337 4.56 -21.77 -18.64
N ALA A 338 3.44 -21.05 -18.45
CA ALA A 338 3.20 -20.25 -17.26
C ALA A 338 2.97 -21.12 -16.01
N ASN A 339 3.36 -20.60 -14.84
CA ASN A 339 3.13 -21.26 -13.56
C ASN A 339 1.85 -20.73 -12.89
N LEU A 340 0.83 -21.60 -12.79
CA LEU A 340 -0.49 -21.37 -12.18
C LEU A 340 -0.67 -22.15 -10.85
N ALA A 341 0.42 -22.62 -10.23
CA ALA A 341 0.34 -23.40 -8.99
C ALA A 341 -0.27 -22.57 -7.83
N ASN A 342 -1.22 -23.14 -7.10
CA ASN A 342 -1.92 -22.47 -5.98
C ASN A 342 -2.69 -21.19 -6.38
N THR A 343 -2.90 -20.94 -7.67
CA THR A 343 -3.64 -19.78 -8.15
C THR A 343 -5.14 -20.02 -7.99
N ASN A 344 -5.87 -19.01 -7.50
CA ASN A 344 -7.32 -19.06 -7.50
C ASN A 344 -7.85 -18.60 -8.87
N LEU A 345 -8.31 -19.53 -9.71
CA LEU A 345 -8.84 -19.25 -11.05
C LEU A 345 -10.37 -19.39 -11.11
N ARG A 346 -11.05 -19.45 -9.96
CA ARG A 346 -12.49 -19.69 -9.92
C ARG A 346 -13.25 -18.68 -10.79
N TYR A 347 -14.09 -19.17 -11.70
CA TYR A 347 -14.81 -18.37 -12.72
C TYR A 347 -13.97 -17.54 -13.70
N ALA A 348 -12.67 -17.81 -13.83
CA ALA A 348 -11.85 -17.13 -14.83
C ALA A 348 -12.22 -17.58 -16.26
N ASP A 349 -12.11 -16.67 -17.24
CA ASP A 349 -12.39 -16.93 -18.65
C ASP A 349 -11.09 -17.15 -19.44
N PHE A 350 -10.89 -18.38 -19.91
CA PHE A 350 -9.74 -18.81 -20.71
C PHE A 350 -10.04 -18.93 -22.22
N THR A 351 -11.14 -18.37 -22.72
CA THR A 351 -11.52 -18.48 -24.14
C THR A 351 -10.37 -18.05 -25.06
N GLY A 352 -9.89 -18.96 -25.92
CA GLY A 352 -8.79 -18.69 -26.86
C GLY A 352 -7.39 -18.55 -26.23
N ALA A 353 -7.24 -18.73 -24.91
CA ALA A 353 -5.94 -18.65 -24.24
C ALA A 353 -5.03 -19.81 -24.65
N LYS A 354 -3.72 -19.60 -24.70
CA LYS A 354 -2.73 -20.66 -24.97
C LYS A 354 -2.22 -21.25 -23.66
N LEU A 355 -2.51 -22.52 -23.41
CA LEU A 355 -2.22 -23.22 -22.15
C LEU A 355 -1.20 -24.36 -22.30
N GLU A 356 -0.52 -24.45 -23.45
CA GLU A 356 0.49 -25.49 -23.64
C GLU A 356 1.64 -25.35 -22.62
N GLY A 357 1.96 -26.45 -21.95
CA GLY A 357 3.08 -26.51 -21.01
C GLY A 357 2.87 -25.81 -19.66
N ILE A 358 1.65 -25.33 -19.35
CA ILE A 358 1.38 -24.70 -18.04
C ILE A 358 1.73 -25.64 -16.87
N TYR A 359 2.10 -25.05 -15.74
CA TYR A 359 2.31 -25.77 -14.48
C TYR A 359 1.16 -25.45 -13.52
N TRP A 360 0.50 -26.46 -12.97
CA TRP A 360 -0.53 -26.31 -11.92
C TRP A 360 -0.38 -27.42 -10.89
N ASN A 361 -1.05 -27.28 -9.74
CA ASN A 361 -1.06 -28.31 -8.70
C ASN A 361 -2.47 -28.52 -8.15
N LYS A 362 -2.61 -29.39 -7.14
CA LYS A 362 -3.88 -29.69 -6.48
C LYS A 362 -4.53 -28.49 -5.77
N GLU A 363 -3.76 -27.44 -5.47
CA GLU A 363 -4.24 -26.22 -4.81
C GLU A 363 -4.66 -25.15 -5.82
N THR A 364 -4.42 -25.36 -7.12
CA THR A 364 -4.94 -24.49 -8.17
C THR A 364 -6.45 -24.66 -8.26
N ASN A 365 -7.21 -23.60 -8.00
CA ASN A 365 -8.67 -23.64 -7.99
C ASN A 365 -9.24 -23.38 -9.38
N TRP A 366 -9.77 -24.44 -10.02
CA TRP A 366 -10.38 -24.39 -11.35
C TRP A 366 -11.91 -24.27 -11.34
N ASP A 367 -12.53 -24.09 -10.16
CA ASP A 367 -13.98 -24.17 -10.01
C ASP A 367 -14.71 -23.16 -10.89
N GLY A 368 -15.60 -23.63 -11.75
CA GLY A 368 -16.40 -22.77 -12.62
C GLY A 368 -15.62 -22.00 -13.68
N VAL A 369 -14.35 -22.36 -13.94
CA VAL A 369 -13.59 -21.84 -15.08
C VAL A 369 -14.35 -22.07 -16.39
N ILE A 370 -14.31 -21.09 -17.29
CA ILE A 370 -14.98 -21.14 -18.59
C ILE A 370 -13.99 -20.97 -19.75
N GLY A 371 -14.39 -21.40 -20.94
CA GLY A 371 -13.64 -21.19 -22.19
C GLY A 371 -12.49 -22.18 -22.43
N LEU A 372 -12.28 -23.18 -21.57
CA LEU A 372 -11.25 -24.22 -21.74
C LEU A 372 -11.49 -25.11 -22.97
N ASP A 373 -12.72 -25.27 -23.41
CA ASP A 373 -13.12 -25.97 -24.64
C ASP A 373 -12.60 -25.27 -25.91
N SER A 374 -12.41 -23.96 -25.85
CA SER A 374 -11.89 -23.13 -26.94
C SER A 374 -10.42 -22.71 -26.74
N ALA A 375 -9.83 -23.05 -25.60
CA ALA A 375 -8.43 -22.74 -25.30
C ALA A 375 -7.49 -23.63 -26.12
N ILE A 376 -6.32 -23.10 -26.44
CA ILE A 376 -5.32 -23.74 -27.31
C ILE A 376 -4.32 -24.49 -26.44
N GLY A 377 -4.08 -25.77 -26.75
CA GLY A 377 -3.05 -26.57 -26.10
C GLY A 377 -3.34 -26.92 -24.63
N VAL A 378 -4.62 -27.01 -24.25
CA VAL A 378 -5.02 -27.45 -22.90
C VAL A 378 -4.45 -28.85 -22.63
N PRO A 379 -3.65 -29.04 -21.56
CA PRO A 379 -3.07 -30.33 -21.25
C PRO A 379 -4.14 -31.42 -21.05
N GLU A 380 -3.95 -32.60 -21.66
CA GLU A 380 -4.92 -33.71 -21.56
C GLU A 380 -5.17 -34.16 -20.13
N VAL A 381 -4.13 -34.11 -19.28
CA VAL A 381 -4.25 -34.40 -17.84
C VAL A 381 -5.19 -33.43 -17.14
N LEU A 382 -5.16 -32.14 -17.52
CA LEU A 382 -6.05 -31.13 -16.96
C LEU A 382 -7.49 -31.35 -17.44
N LYS A 383 -7.70 -31.65 -18.74
CA LYS A 383 -9.03 -31.97 -19.27
C LYS A 383 -9.66 -33.13 -18.51
N HIS A 384 -8.91 -34.22 -18.32
CA HIS A 384 -9.36 -35.37 -17.54
C HIS A 384 -9.63 -35.04 -16.08
N GLN A 385 -8.77 -34.23 -15.43
CA GLN A 385 -8.97 -33.77 -14.05
C GLN A 385 -10.28 -32.99 -13.89
N LEU A 386 -10.64 -32.19 -14.89
CA LEU A 386 -11.83 -31.32 -14.86
C LEU A 386 -13.08 -31.98 -15.47
N GLY A 387 -13.00 -33.24 -15.91
CA GLY A 387 -14.12 -33.93 -16.56
C GLY A 387 -14.53 -33.32 -17.91
N LEU A 388 -13.61 -32.61 -18.57
CA LEU A 388 -13.81 -32.11 -19.94
C LEU A 388 -13.53 -33.27 -20.90
N ASN A 389 -14.57 -33.77 -21.57
CA ASN A 389 -14.43 -34.87 -22.53
C ASN A 389 -13.51 -34.44 -23.70
N PRO A 390 -12.67 -35.34 -24.23
CA PRO A 390 -11.81 -35.07 -25.38
C PRO A 390 -12.58 -34.80 -26.67
#